data_AF-A0A371LXD5-F1
#
_entry.id   AF-A0A371LXD5-F1
#
_cell.length_a   1.000
_cell.length_b   1.000
_cell.length_c   1.000
_cell.angle_alpha   90.00
_cell.angle_beta   90.00
_cell.angle_gamma   90.00
#
_symmetry.space_group_name_H-M   'P 1'
#
loop_
_entity.id
_entity.type
_entity.pdbx_description
1 polymer ?
#
loop_
_entity_poly.entity_id
_entity_poly.type
_entity_poly.pdbx_seq_one_letter_code
_entity_poly.pdbx_strand_id
1 'polypeptide(L)'
;MKVIRERLEGIQIQRLVVTEPEGSNHFRGECVGYLCPECMQADETLEQIWHDEDCSLAGEHGRDHYDELVPDVPGRPTPEFDAAHPITVVKFGKTEGRGGLHDGEVISFKCECGNLDEDVFEIVHDEACSLAGQHGRAAGG
;
A
#
# COMPACT_ATOMS: atom_id res chain seq x y z
N MET A 1 -9.72 -6.27 6.91
CA MET A 1 -10.54 -5.10 6.56
C MET A 1 -10.92 -5.20 5.09
N LYS A 2 -12.18 -4.93 4.74
CA LYS A 2 -12.64 -4.86 3.34
C LYS A 2 -12.82 -3.42 2.87
N VAL A 3 -12.46 -3.16 1.62
CA VAL A 3 -12.60 -1.86 0.95
C VAL A 3 -13.29 -1.98 -0.41
N ILE A 4 -13.86 -0.88 -0.88
CA ILE A 4 -14.21 -0.68 -2.29
C ILE A 4 -13.31 0.39 -2.90
N ARG A 5 -13.29 0.46 -4.23
CA ARG A 5 -12.59 1.50 -4.97
C ARG A 5 -13.59 2.58 -5.38
N GLU A 6 -13.28 3.83 -5.06
CA GLU A 6 -14.03 4.99 -5.51
C GLU A 6 -13.19 5.84 -6.46
N ARG A 7 -13.77 6.21 -7.60
CA ARG A 7 -13.09 7.07 -8.59
C ARG A 7 -12.99 8.49 -8.07
N LEU A 8 -11.84 9.12 -8.32
CA LEU A 8 -11.65 10.54 -8.12
C LEU A 8 -11.97 11.31 -9.39
N GLU A 9 -12.53 12.50 -9.23
CA GLU A 9 -12.82 13.36 -10.39
C GLU A 9 -11.51 13.89 -10.97
N GLY A 10 -11.30 13.66 -12.26
CA GLY A 10 -10.18 14.23 -13.01
C GLY A 10 -8.84 13.49 -12.89
N ILE A 11 -8.75 12.38 -12.15
CA ILE A 11 -7.53 11.56 -12.06
C ILE A 11 -7.84 10.06 -12.18
N GLN A 12 -6.88 9.28 -12.68
CA GLN A 12 -7.03 7.82 -12.89
C GLN A 12 -6.93 7.01 -11.58
N ILE A 13 -6.32 7.57 -10.55
CA ILE A 13 -6.17 6.96 -9.22
C ILE A 13 -7.51 6.84 -8.49
N GLN A 14 -7.67 5.78 -7.72
CA GLN A 14 -8.89 5.46 -6.98
C GLN A 14 -8.64 5.48 -5.46
N ARG A 15 -9.64 5.90 -4.69
CA ARG A 15 -9.62 5.80 -3.22
C ARG A 15 -10.03 4.41 -2.75
N LEU A 16 -9.33 3.89 -1.76
CA LEU A 16 -9.73 2.69 -1.03
C LEU A 16 -10.61 3.08 0.15
N VAL A 17 -11.90 2.79 0.04
CA VAL A 17 -12.93 3.20 1.02
C VAL A 17 -13.43 2.00 1.81
N VAL A 18 -13.35 2.08 3.13
CA VAL A 18 -13.69 0.96 4.04
C VAL A 18 -15.18 0.63 3.97
N THR A 19 -15.48 -0.64 3.69
CA THR A 19 -16.83 -1.19 3.79
C THR A 19 -17.01 -2.04 5.02
N GLU A 20 -16.00 -2.83 5.41
CA GLU A 20 -16.05 -3.70 6.59
C GLU A 20 -14.73 -3.59 7.38
N PRO A 21 -14.74 -2.91 8.55
CA PRO A 21 -13.52 -2.72 9.35
C PRO A 21 -12.89 -4.00 9.91
N GLU A 22 -13.67 -5.06 10.13
CA GLU A 22 -13.21 -6.38 10.61
C GLU A 22 -12.24 -6.33 11.82
N GLY A 23 -12.60 -5.61 12.88
CA GLY A 23 -11.80 -5.57 14.11
C GLY A 23 -10.56 -4.67 14.06
N SER A 24 -10.36 -3.93 12.96
CA SER A 24 -9.43 -2.79 12.91
C SER A 24 -10.00 -1.56 13.62
N ASN A 25 -9.15 -0.56 13.85
CA ASN A 25 -9.55 0.74 14.41
C ASN A 25 -10.15 1.71 13.36
N HIS A 26 -10.54 1.20 12.19
CA HIS A 26 -11.13 1.99 11.10
C HIS A 26 -12.67 2.02 11.15
N PHE A 27 -13.28 2.98 10.46
CA PHE A 27 -14.74 3.09 10.34
C PHE A 27 -15.21 2.99 8.89
N ARG A 28 -16.46 2.55 8.70
CA ARG A 28 -17.07 2.45 7.37
C ARG A 28 -17.14 3.83 6.70
N GLY A 29 -16.70 3.92 5.45
CA GLY A 29 -16.62 5.16 4.67
C GLY A 29 -15.30 5.92 4.81
N GLU A 30 -14.40 5.46 5.68
CA GLU A 30 -13.05 6.01 5.79
C GLU A 30 -12.21 5.71 4.54
N CYS A 31 -11.42 6.69 4.08
CA CYS A 31 -10.41 6.50 3.04
C CYS A 31 -9.10 6.07 3.71
N VAL A 32 -8.60 4.89 3.36
CA VAL A 32 -7.43 4.30 4.03
C VAL A 32 -6.16 4.26 3.18
N GLY A 33 -6.31 4.58 1.89
CA GLY A 33 -5.23 4.68 0.93
C GLY A 33 -5.75 4.93 -0.48
N TYR A 34 -4.85 4.88 -1.44
CA TYR A 34 -5.07 5.13 -2.84
C TYR A 34 -4.48 4.00 -3.67
N LEU A 35 -5.03 3.76 -4.86
CA LEU A 35 -4.64 2.65 -5.72
C LEU A 35 -4.65 3.08 -7.18
N CYS A 36 -3.60 2.72 -7.91
CA CYS A 36 -3.59 2.75 -9.36
C CYS A 36 -4.33 1.54 -9.93
N PRO A 37 -5.44 1.70 -10.68
CA PRO A 37 -6.16 0.57 -11.25
C PRO A 37 -5.45 -0.10 -12.44
N GLU A 38 -4.34 0.48 -12.92
CA GLU A 38 -3.58 -0.04 -14.07
C GLU A 38 -2.43 -0.94 -13.64
N CYS A 39 -1.56 -0.46 -12.75
CA CYS A 39 -0.40 -1.21 -12.24
C CYS A 39 -0.62 -1.81 -10.85
N MET A 40 -1.78 -1.59 -10.23
CA MET A 40 -2.15 -2.15 -8.92
C MET A 40 -1.29 -1.69 -7.72
N GLN A 41 -0.40 -0.73 -7.93
CA GLN A 41 0.37 -0.07 -6.89
C GLN A 41 -0.52 0.78 -5.99
N ALA A 42 -0.26 0.75 -4.68
CA ALA A 42 -1.08 1.37 -3.65
C ALA A 42 -0.25 2.06 -2.57
N ASP A 43 -0.71 3.20 -2.08
CA ASP A 43 -0.02 3.94 -1.02
C ASP A 43 -1.04 4.67 -0.11
N GLU A 44 -0.63 5.08 1.09
CA GLU A 44 -1.48 5.87 1.99
C GLU A 44 -1.88 7.23 1.44
N THR A 45 -1.02 7.86 0.61
CA THR A 45 -1.33 9.16 -0.02
C THR A 45 -1.20 9.14 -1.54
N LEU A 46 -1.94 10.04 -2.20
CA LEU A 46 -1.84 10.24 -3.65
C LEU A 46 -0.44 10.63 -4.11
N GLU A 47 0.34 11.30 -3.25
CA GLU A 47 1.63 11.86 -3.62
C GLU A 47 2.75 10.83 -3.52
N GLN A 48 2.51 9.68 -2.89
CA GLN A 48 3.53 8.66 -2.62
C GLN A 48 3.40 7.42 -3.52
N ILE A 49 2.23 7.17 -4.13
CA ILE A 49 2.05 6.04 -5.07
C ILE A 49 3.16 6.03 -6.12
N TRP A 50 3.93 4.95 -6.12
CA TRP A 50 4.86 4.64 -7.19
C TRP A 50 4.15 3.81 -8.25
N HIS A 51 4.61 3.90 -9.49
CA HIS A 51 4.00 3.24 -10.63
C HIS A 51 5.05 2.38 -11.32
N ASP A 52 4.65 1.18 -11.74
CA ASP A 52 5.47 0.33 -12.61
C ASP A 52 5.96 1.12 -13.83
N GLU A 53 7.16 0.79 -14.32
CA GLU A 53 7.80 1.50 -15.45
C GLU A 53 6.93 1.52 -16.72
N ASP A 54 6.09 0.50 -16.91
CA ASP A 54 5.19 0.37 -18.06
C ASP A 54 3.79 0.99 -17.82
N CYS A 55 3.53 1.56 -16.64
CA CYS A 55 2.26 2.21 -16.32
C CYS A 55 2.12 3.53 -17.09
N SER A 56 0.90 3.87 -17.53
CA SER A 56 0.64 5.15 -18.20
C SER A 56 0.86 6.37 -17.30
N LEU A 57 0.84 6.15 -15.98
CA LEU A 57 1.07 7.14 -14.94
C LEU A 57 2.51 7.10 -14.39
N ALA A 58 3.42 6.33 -15.00
CA ALA A 58 4.81 6.24 -14.57
C ALA A 58 5.47 7.63 -14.51
N GLY A 59 5.95 8.00 -13.31
CA GLY A 59 6.60 9.28 -13.05
C GLY A 59 5.65 10.43 -12.69
N GLU A 60 4.34 10.19 -12.63
CA GLU A 60 3.35 11.04 -11.96
C GLU A 60 3.16 10.52 -10.53
N HIS A 61 3.23 11.41 -9.52
CA HIS A 61 3.21 11.02 -8.10
C HIS A 61 4.45 10.16 -7.68
N GLY A 62 4.84 10.17 -6.41
CA GLY A 62 5.92 9.34 -5.86
C GLY A 62 7.35 9.91 -5.86
N ARG A 63 7.59 11.19 -6.20
CA ARG A 63 8.99 11.72 -6.32
C ARG A 63 9.62 12.27 -5.05
N ASP A 64 8.85 12.90 -4.16
CA ASP A 64 9.48 13.80 -3.17
C ASP A 64 10.09 13.06 -1.95
N HIS A 65 9.83 11.76 -1.76
CA HIS A 65 10.24 11.04 -0.54
C HIS A 65 11.33 9.96 -0.72
N TYR A 66 11.72 9.60 -1.95
CA TYR A 66 12.53 8.37 -2.17
C TYR A 66 13.81 8.53 -3.00
N ASP A 67 14.16 9.73 -3.46
CA ASP A 67 15.38 9.98 -4.27
C ASP A 67 16.72 9.57 -3.58
N GLU A 68 16.72 9.28 -2.27
CA GLU A 68 17.92 9.00 -1.47
C GLU A 68 17.99 7.60 -0.82
N LEU A 69 17.03 6.69 -1.04
CA LEU A 69 17.04 5.38 -0.37
C LEU A 69 18.05 4.38 -0.98
N VAL A 70 19.25 4.26 -0.38
CA VAL A 70 20.31 3.28 -0.75
C VAL A 70 20.57 2.18 0.31
N PRO A 71 20.45 0.87 0.00
CA PRO A 71 20.58 -0.24 0.96
C PRO A 71 21.62 -0.11 2.09
N ASP A 72 21.20 -0.31 3.36
CA ASP A 72 22.00 0.04 4.53
C ASP A 72 23.16 -0.93 4.73
N VAL A 73 23.03 -2.19 4.28
CA VAL A 73 24.14 -3.15 4.38
C VAL A 73 24.13 -4.18 3.24
N PRO A 74 25.06 -4.10 2.30
CA PRO A 74 25.33 -5.19 1.36
C PRO A 74 25.71 -6.48 2.10
N GLY A 75 25.00 -7.58 1.83
CA GLY A 75 25.31 -8.91 2.36
C GLY A 75 24.70 -9.27 3.72
N ARG A 76 23.72 -8.52 4.22
CA ARG A 76 22.91 -8.91 5.39
C ARG A 76 21.49 -9.31 4.97
N PRO A 77 20.90 -10.35 5.61
CA PRO A 77 19.52 -10.74 5.33
C PRO A 77 18.56 -9.62 5.70
N THR A 78 17.56 -9.38 4.84
CA THR A 78 16.38 -8.56 5.12
C THR A 78 15.75 -9.02 6.43
N PRO A 79 15.38 -8.11 7.36
CA PRO A 79 14.67 -8.47 8.58
C PRO A 79 13.44 -9.33 8.23
N GLU A 80 13.35 -10.51 8.85
CA GLU A 80 12.20 -11.40 8.65
C GLU A 80 10.97 -10.77 9.32
N PHE A 81 9.84 -10.74 8.58
CA PHE A 81 8.56 -10.25 9.07
C PHE A 81 8.18 -10.93 10.40
N ASP A 82 8.00 -10.14 11.46
CA ASP A 82 7.47 -10.64 12.72
C ASP A 82 5.94 -10.81 12.60
N ALA A 83 5.51 -12.05 12.43
CA ALA A 83 4.10 -12.41 12.34
C ALA A 83 3.26 -12.06 13.58
N ALA A 84 3.89 -11.69 14.71
CA ALA A 84 3.20 -11.19 15.89
C ALA A 84 2.86 -9.68 15.79
N HIS A 85 3.45 -8.93 14.85
CA HIS A 85 3.13 -7.52 14.66
C HIS A 85 1.80 -7.35 13.91
N PRO A 86 0.85 -6.59 14.46
CA PRO A 86 -0.45 -6.41 13.82
C PRO A 86 -0.32 -5.56 12.55
N ILE A 87 -0.49 -6.21 11.40
CA ILE A 87 -0.68 -5.56 10.10
C ILE A 87 -2.12 -5.77 9.65
N THR A 88 -2.77 -4.68 9.27
CA THR A 88 -4.13 -4.75 8.71
C THR A 88 -4.04 -5.15 7.25
N VAL A 89 -4.54 -6.35 6.93
CA VAL A 89 -4.69 -6.80 5.54
C VAL A 89 -5.92 -6.12 4.93
N VAL A 90 -5.69 -5.36 3.87
CA VAL A 90 -6.72 -4.65 3.10
C VAL A 90 -7.15 -5.54 1.95
N LYS A 91 -8.43 -5.93 1.96
CA LYS A 91 -9.02 -6.82 0.97
C LYS A 91 -10.09 -6.12 0.17
N PHE A 92 -10.27 -6.52 -1.07
CA PHE A 92 -11.37 -6.05 -1.87
C PHE A 92 -12.70 -6.63 -1.36
N GLY A 93 -13.73 -5.79 -1.28
CA GLY A 93 -15.00 -6.15 -0.65
C GLY A 93 -16.08 -6.68 -1.59
N LYS A 94 -15.82 -6.76 -2.90
CA LYS A 94 -16.82 -7.19 -3.89
C LYS A 94 -16.18 -7.66 -5.19
N THR A 95 -16.58 -8.80 -5.74
CA THR A 95 -16.12 -9.21 -7.07
C THR A 95 -16.58 -8.23 -8.17
N GLU A 96 -15.63 -7.76 -8.96
CA GLU A 96 -15.85 -6.98 -10.17
C GLU A 96 -16.10 -7.87 -11.39
N GLY A 97 -16.51 -7.25 -12.50
CA GLY A 97 -16.72 -7.94 -13.76
C GLY A 97 -15.44 -8.57 -14.32
N ARG A 98 -15.52 -9.05 -15.56
CA ARG A 98 -14.41 -9.76 -16.21
C ARG A 98 -13.11 -8.94 -16.18
N GLY A 99 -12.06 -9.49 -15.56
CA GLY A 99 -10.73 -8.88 -15.47
C GLY A 99 -10.54 -7.88 -14.33
N GLY A 100 -11.53 -7.72 -13.44
CA GLY A 100 -11.41 -6.93 -12.21
C GLY A 100 -11.07 -7.79 -11.00
N LEU A 101 -11.03 -7.14 -9.83
CA LEU A 101 -10.68 -7.78 -8.56
C LEU A 101 -11.81 -8.67 -8.02
N HIS A 102 -11.44 -9.71 -7.29
CA HIS A 102 -12.36 -10.63 -6.63
C HIS A 102 -12.64 -10.24 -5.18
N ASP A 103 -13.83 -10.58 -4.66
CA ASP A 103 -14.10 -10.43 -3.22
C ASP A 103 -13.08 -11.24 -2.40
N GLY A 104 -12.49 -10.58 -1.40
CA GLY A 104 -11.46 -11.13 -0.54
C GLY A 104 -10.03 -11.07 -1.08
N GLU A 105 -9.83 -10.59 -2.31
CA GLU A 105 -8.51 -10.39 -2.90
C GLU A 105 -7.71 -9.35 -2.12
N VAL A 106 -6.44 -9.63 -1.82
CA VAL A 106 -5.57 -8.72 -1.06
C VAL A 106 -5.10 -7.61 -1.99
N ILE A 107 -5.28 -6.37 -1.56
CA ILE A 107 -4.88 -5.18 -2.33
C ILE A 107 -3.63 -4.55 -1.72
N SER A 108 -3.58 -4.45 -0.39
CA SER A 108 -2.51 -3.78 0.32
C SER A 108 -2.45 -4.17 1.79
N PHE A 109 -1.39 -3.71 2.45
CA PHE A 109 -1.08 -3.94 3.85
C PHE A 109 -0.93 -2.60 4.54
N LYS A 110 -1.60 -2.41 5.67
CA LYS A 110 -1.57 -1.16 6.43
C LYS A 110 -1.00 -1.38 7.83
N CYS A 111 0.03 -0.63 8.18
CA CYS A 111 0.58 -0.59 9.53
C CYS A 111 -0.28 0.29 10.45
N GLU A 112 -0.21 0.05 11.76
CA GLU A 112 -0.85 0.90 12.77
C GLU A 112 -0.35 2.34 12.79
N CYS A 113 0.87 2.60 12.27
CA CYS A 113 1.37 3.97 12.09
C CYS A 113 0.61 4.77 11.01
N GLY A 114 -0.18 4.08 10.17
CA GLY A 114 -0.96 4.72 9.10
C GLY A 114 -0.40 4.47 7.71
N ASN A 115 0.86 4.05 7.58
CA ASN A 115 1.47 3.85 6.26
C ASN A 115 0.98 2.53 5.65
N LEU A 116 0.84 2.51 4.34
CA LEU A 116 0.19 1.48 3.57
C LEU A 116 0.95 1.26 2.27
N ASP A 117 1.12 0.01 1.90
CA ASP A 117 1.78 -0.35 0.64
C ASP A 117 1.16 -1.65 0.07
N GLU A 118 1.27 -1.91 -1.24
CA GLU A 118 0.81 -3.19 -1.81
C GLU A 118 1.62 -4.39 -1.34
N ASP A 119 2.89 -4.18 -0.96
CA ASP A 119 3.75 -5.17 -0.34
C ASP A 119 4.08 -4.78 1.12
N VAL A 120 3.90 -5.73 2.04
CA VAL A 120 4.25 -5.55 3.45
C VAL A 120 5.73 -5.16 3.66
N PHE A 121 6.63 -5.56 2.74
CA PHE A 121 8.05 -5.23 2.81
C PHE A 121 8.39 -3.81 2.33
N GLU A 122 7.47 -3.17 1.61
CA GLU A 122 7.64 -1.83 1.03
C GLU A 122 7.08 -0.73 1.92
N ILE A 123 6.23 -1.09 2.91
CA ILE A 123 5.77 -0.16 3.95
C ILE A 123 6.96 0.55 4.62
N VAL A 124 7.12 1.83 4.32
CA VAL A 124 8.06 2.70 5.03
C VAL A 124 7.36 3.23 6.27
N HIS A 125 7.91 2.96 7.44
CA HIS A 125 7.28 3.32 8.71
C HIS A 125 7.75 4.68 9.24
N ASP A 126 6.83 5.45 9.83
CA ASP A 126 7.15 6.66 10.60
C ASP A 126 8.19 6.38 11.69
N GLU A 127 9.05 7.36 11.99
CA GLU A 127 10.12 7.24 13.01
C GLU A 127 9.62 6.81 14.39
N ALA A 128 8.38 7.15 14.73
CA ALA A 128 7.76 6.79 16.01
C ALA A 128 7.19 5.36 16.05
N CYS A 129 7.14 4.68 14.90
CA CYS A 129 6.66 3.31 14.79
C CYS A 129 7.69 2.32 15.35
N SER A 130 7.23 1.26 16.01
CA SER A 130 8.07 0.14 16.44
C SER A 130 8.80 -0.56 15.29
N LEU A 131 8.29 -0.45 14.06
CA LEU A 131 8.85 -1.02 12.84
C LEU A 131 9.69 -0.02 12.03
N ALA A 132 9.93 1.20 12.56
CA ALA A 132 10.81 2.18 11.93
C ALA A 132 12.18 1.57 11.62
N GLY A 133 12.60 1.66 10.36
CA GLY A 133 13.88 1.12 9.87
C GLY A 133 13.94 -0.40 9.71
N GLN A 134 12.82 -1.13 9.85
CA GLN A 134 12.77 -2.60 9.69
C GLN A 134 12.30 -3.04 8.29
N HIS A 135 11.65 -2.14 7.54
CA HIS A 135 11.09 -2.38 6.21
C HIS A 135 11.39 -1.21 5.27
N GLY A 136 11.36 -1.48 3.96
CA GLY A 136 11.92 -0.61 2.92
C GLY A 136 13.33 -1.04 2.50
N ARG A 137 13.44 -2.04 1.61
CA ARG A 137 14.43 -2.13 0.51
C ARG A 137 14.29 -3.44 -0.28
N ALA A 138 14.09 -3.26 -1.58
CA ALA A 138 13.76 -4.30 -2.54
C ALA A 138 14.90 -5.30 -2.83
N ALA A 139 14.45 -6.50 -3.18
CA ALA A 139 15.19 -7.58 -3.78
C ALA A 139 15.64 -7.22 -5.20
N GLY A 140 16.91 -7.50 -5.55
CA GLY A 140 17.35 -7.50 -6.94
C GLY A 140 18.84 -7.30 -7.13
N GLY A 141 19.59 -8.40 -7.30
CA GLY A 141 21.00 -8.44 -7.67
C GLY A 141 21.65 -9.79 -7.39
#